data_AF-A0A413CQ13-F1
#
_entry.id   AF-A0A413CQ13-F1
#
_cell.length_a   1.000
_cell.length_b   1.000
_cell.length_c   1.000
_cell.angle_alpha   90.00
_cell.angle_beta   90.00
_cell.angle_gamma   90.00
#
_symmetry.space_group_name_H-M   'P 1'
#
loop_
_entity.id
_entity.type
_entity.pdbx_description
1 polymer ?
#
loop_
_entity_poly.entity_id
_entity_poly.type
_entity_poly.pdbx_seq_one_letter_code
_entity_poly.pdbx_strand_id
1 'polypeptide(L)'
;MKLHISNINGFNASKELLDAQTKISKVGIELGAYEMGIYTYPVDSDSDVELSKRLDGIISALGFGDIVVLQLPTLNGYKYDSLLLAKILAYRTKLIIYIHGECLDSSYLNLLKRADSIIVNKNVNYHFLKNHGFCSVFLDSNYGHTKKCLMDAIECLCFVENTLLCMRNRVVENEIQVGFGLYDKTGDYTSWVGVTIQSILEHTNSKVCFHILHDSTLSNANKIKLIEIVEKFDDRIQFYSLSDDLFEEYNAQMGNYTVGAMFRVMLPKILGDLNRIIYLDADLLFNRDIQELWDIDINDYCLAAVPDLNVKKGYIWTYPTRGKVIEKFKYFNSGVLYMNLENIRKKGDLHTQTIEYLKEHPESDLPDQDALNVIYKDDTLLIDENWNYFAESIRHADERELKNKVYHYVGTLCTVNSQTEMDYLFI
;
A
#
# COMPACT_ATOMS: atom_id res chain seq x y z
N MET A 1 21.68 -7.25 -1.95
CA MET A 1 21.15 -6.57 -3.15
C MET A 1 22.33 -6.05 -3.95
N LYS A 2 22.53 -6.57 -5.16
CA LYS A 2 23.51 -6.09 -6.15
C LYS A 2 22.79 -5.24 -7.19
N LEU A 3 23.54 -4.35 -7.84
CA LEU A 3 23.08 -3.57 -8.99
C LEU A 3 23.58 -4.22 -10.28
N HIS A 4 22.71 -4.43 -11.24
CA HIS A 4 23.06 -4.93 -12.58
C HIS A 4 22.60 -3.93 -13.63
N ILE A 5 23.32 -3.82 -14.74
CA ILE A 5 22.95 -2.97 -15.87
C ILE A 5 23.13 -3.71 -17.19
N SER A 6 22.09 -3.75 -18.02
CA SER A 6 22.19 -4.40 -19.33
C SER A 6 23.02 -3.58 -20.29
N ASN A 7 23.77 -4.23 -21.18
CA ASN A 7 24.49 -3.56 -22.26
C ASN A 7 24.41 -4.39 -23.54
N ILE A 8 23.99 -3.79 -24.65
CA ILE A 8 24.01 -4.49 -25.94
C ILE A 8 25.43 -4.53 -26.52
N ASN A 9 25.80 -5.66 -27.11
CA ASN A 9 27.12 -5.91 -27.69
C ASN A 9 26.99 -6.63 -29.05
N GLY A 10 27.89 -6.32 -30.00
CA GLY A 10 28.00 -7.04 -31.27
C GLY A 10 26.96 -6.70 -32.35
N PHE A 11 26.15 -5.66 -32.18
CA PHE A 11 25.16 -5.22 -33.17
C PHE A 11 25.76 -4.25 -34.19
N ASN A 12 25.65 -4.58 -35.49
CA ASN A 12 26.14 -3.73 -36.58
C ASN A 12 25.10 -2.70 -37.09
N ALA A 13 23.81 -2.90 -36.79
CA ALA A 13 22.71 -2.20 -37.46
C ALA A 13 22.30 -0.84 -36.84
N SER A 14 22.78 -0.49 -35.64
CA SER A 14 22.45 0.79 -34.99
C SER A 14 23.57 1.27 -34.08
N LYS A 15 24.59 1.90 -34.68
CA LYS A 15 25.76 2.40 -33.97
C LYS A 15 25.41 3.47 -32.93
N GLU A 16 24.45 4.33 -33.24
CA GLU A 16 24.01 5.40 -32.34
C GLU A 16 23.37 4.85 -31.05
N LEU A 17 22.48 3.84 -31.17
CA LEU A 17 21.87 3.21 -30.00
C LEU A 17 22.89 2.42 -29.19
N LEU A 18 23.79 1.70 -29.86
CA LEU A 18 24.89 0.97 -29.22
C LEU A 18 25.79 1.92 -28.41
N ASP A 19 26.19 3.04 -29.01
CA ASP A 19 27.02 4.05 -28.35
C ASP A 19 26.28 4.67 -27.16
N ALA A 20 24.98 4.93 -27.31
CA ALA A 20 24.15 5.43 -26.22
C ALA A 20 24.06 4.42 -25.07
N GLN A 21 23.71 3.16 -25.33
CA GLN A 21 23.60 2.14 -24.29
C GLN A 21 24.93 1.88 -23.59
N THR A 22 26.02 1.84 -24.37
CA THR A 22 27.37 1.69 -23.82
C THR A 22 27.73 2.86 -22.90
N LYS A 23 27.33 4.09 -23.24
CA LYS A 23 27.55 5.26 -22.39
C LYS A 23 26.83 5.11 -21.04
N ILE A 24 25.58 4.67 -21.03
CA ILE A 24 24.82 4.47 -19.79
C ILE A 24 25.39 3.32 -18.97
N SER A 25 25.73 2.20 -19.62
CA SER A 25 26.37 1.05 -18.98
C SER A 25 27.65 1.45 -18.25
N LYS A 26 28.51 2.28 -18.87
CA LYS A 26 29.72 2.81 -18.22
C LYS A 26 29.40 3.59 -16.95
N VAL A 27 28.40 4.47 -17.01
CA VAL A 27 27.96 5.23 -15.81
C VAL A 27 27.42 4.28 -14.74
N GLY A 28 26.64 3.26 -15.10
CA GLY A 28 26.18 2.24 -14.16
C GLY A 28 27.34 1.47 -13.52
N ILE A 29 28.34 1.08 -14.29
CA ILE A 29 29.55 0.39 -13.78
C ILE A 29 30.34 1.29 -12.84
N GLU A 30 30.46 2.60 -13.13
CA GLU A 30 31.05 3.58 -12.20
C GLU A 30 30.27 3.68 -10.87
N LEU A 31 28.96 3.39 -10.88
CA LEU A 31 28.12 3.29 -9.69
C LEU A 31 28.18 1.90 -9.02
N GLY A 32 29.02 0.98 -9.52
CA GLY A 32 29.20 -0.36 -8.96
C GLY A 32 28.28 -1.43 -9.55
N ALA A 33 27.63 -1.16 -10.68
CA ALA A 33 26.80 -2.16 -11.36
C ALA A 33 27.63 -3.28 -12.01
N TYR A 34 27.11 -4.51 -11.97
CA TYR A 34 27.59 -5.61 -12.79
C TYR A 34 26.97 -5.52 -14.19
N GLU A 35 27.78 -5.66 -15.24
CA GLU A 35 27.28 -5.65 -16.61
C GLU A 35 26.57 -6.95 -16.96
N MET A 36 25.36 -6.84 -17.51
CA MET A 36 24.58 -7.92 -18.10
C MET A 36 24.62 -7.78 -19.62
N GLY A 37 25.60 -8.44 -20.26
CA GLY A 37 25.83 -8.34 -21.69
C GLY A 37 24.73 -9.04 -22.52
N ILE A 38 24.11 -8.29 -23.43
CA ILE A 38 23.12 -8.79 -24.38
C ILE A 38 23.74 -8.78 -25.78
N TYR A 39 23.80 -9.95 -26.42
CA TYR A 39 24.36 -10.10 -27.76
C TYR A 39 23.25 -10.24 -28.80
N THR A 40 23.63 -10.17 -30.08
CA THR A 40 22.72 -10.47 -31.18
C THR A 40 22.37 -11.96 -31.20
N TYR A 41 21.08 -12.27 -31.18
CA TYR A 41 20.57 -13.64 -31.24
C TYR A 41 19.62 -13.84 -32.42
N PRO A 42 19.57 -15.04 -33.01
CA PRO A 42 18.68 -15.33 -34.13
C PRO A 42 17.28 -15.73 -33.58
N VAL A 43 16.58 -14.76 -32.99
CA VAL A 43 15.33 -14.96 -32.23
C VAL A 43 14.23 -15.63 -33.05
N ASP A 44 14.16 -15.33 -34.35
CA ASP A 44 13.13 -15.88 -35.23
C ASP A 44 13.37 -17.34 -35.62
N SER A 45 14.61 -17.83 -35.49
CA SER A 45 14.96 -19.23 -35.78
C SER A 45 15.13 -20.09 -34.54
N ASP A 46 15.41 -19.50 -33.38
CA ASP A 46 15.52 -20.23 -32.11
C ASP A 46 14.14 -20.75 -31.66
N SER A 47 14.09 -22.00 -31.19
CA SER A 47 12.93 -22.49 -30.45
C SER A 47 12.77 -21.76 -29.12
N ASP A 48 11.56 -21.76 -28.55
CA ASP A 48 11.30 -21.10 -27.26
C ASP A 48 12.19 -21.67 -26.13
N VAL A 49 12.57 -22.95 -26.21
CA VAL A 49 13.48 -23.61 -25.24
C VAL A 49 14.91 -23.11 -25.40
N GLU A 50 15.41 -22.96 -26.63
CA GLU A 50 16.76 -22.46 -26.90
C GLU A 50 16.89 -21.01 -26.46
N LEU A 51 15.91 -20.19 -26.82
CA LEU A 51 15.84 -18.80 -26.40
C LEU A 51 15.80 -18.69 -24.87
N SER A 52 14.97 -19.49 -24.21
CA SER A 52 14.88 -19.53 -22.75
C SER A 52 16.22 -19.86 -22.08
N LYS A 53 16.95 -20.87 -22.56
CA LYS A 53 18.27 -21.26 -22.03
C LYS A 53 19.33 -20.16 -22.21
N ARG A 54 19.29 -19.44 -23.33
CA ARG A 54 20.21 -18.32 -23.57
C ARG A 54 19.95 -17.20 -22.57
N LEU A 55 18.67 -16.86 -22.37
CA LEU A 55 18.28 -15.85 -21.39
C LEU A 55 18.68 -16.25 -19.97
N ASP A 56 18.55 -17.53 -19.60
CA ASP A 56 19.02 -18.05 -18.31
C ASP A 56 20.53 -17.84 -18.10
N GLY A 57 21.33 -18.01 -19.16
CA GLY A 57 22.75 -17.71 -19.13
C GLY A 57 23.04 -16.22 -18.85
N ILE A 58 22.32 -15.32 -19.52
CA ILE A 58 22.48 -13.86 -19.37
C ILE A 58 22.15 -13.40 -17.96
N ILE A 59 21.07 -13.92 -17.38
CA ILE A 59 20.60 -13.52 -16.05
C ILE A 59 21.17 -14.38 -14.90
N SER A 60 22.09 -15.30 -15.19
CA SER A 60 22.61 -16.27 -14.21
C SER A 60 23.28 -15.63 -12.99
N ALA A 61 23.70 -14.36 -13.09
CA ALA A 61 24.30 -13.60 -12.00
C ALA A 61 23.28 -12.93 -11.08
N LEU A 62 21.98 -12.92 -11.42
CA LEU A 62 20.94 -12.26 -10.63
C LEU A 62 20.63 -13.06 -9.35
N GLY A 63 20.62 -12.36 -8.22
CA GLY A 63 20.05 -12.83 -6.97
C GLY A 63 18.61 -12.34 -6.76
N PHE A 64 17.90 -12.98 -5.83
CA PHE A 64 16.57 -12.50 -5.44
C PHE A 64 16.62 -11.09 -4.85
N GLY A 65 15.79 -10.18 -5.36
CA GLY A 65 15.72 -8.79 -4.88
C GLY A 65 16.84 -7.87 -5.36
N ASP A 66 17.68 -8.30 -6.30
CA ASP A 66 18.69 -7.43 -6.93
C ASP A 66 18.04 -6.27 -7.72
N ILE A 67 18.78 -5.17 -7.91
CA ILE A 67 18.35 -4.05 -8.76
C ILE A 67 18.86 -4.30 -10.17
N VAL A 68 17.98 -4.19 -11.17
CA VAL A 68 18.33 -4.35 -12.58
C VAL A 68 17.95 -3.11 -13.36
N VAL A 69 18.94 -2.48 -14.01
CA VAL A 69 18.74 -1.43 -15.01
C VAL A 69 18.71 -2.08 -16.39
N LEU A 70 17.51 -2.26 -16.95
CA LEU A 70 17.32 -2.80 -18.29
C LEU A 70 17.17 -1.66 -19.30
N GLN A 71 18.09 -1.60 -20.27
CA GLN A 71 18.09 -0.67 -21.37
C GLN A 71 17.27 -1.24 -22.54
N LEU A 72 16.23 -0.51 -22.98
CA LEU A 72 15.34 -0.91 -24.07
C LEU A 72 15.34 0.10 -25.22
N PRO A 73 15.18 -0.38 -26.47
CA PRO A 73 15.06 -1.79 -26.89
C PRO A 73 16.43 -2.50 -26.90
N THR A 74 16.45 -3.84 -26.83
CA THR A 74 17.72 -4.61 -26.90
C THR A 74 18.21 -4.90 -28.32
N LEU A 75 17.44 -4.48 -29.34
CA LEU A 75 17.62 -4.81 -30.76
C LEU A 75 17.42 -6.28 -31.16
N ASN A 76 17.05 -7.16 -30.23
CA ASN A 76 16.63 -8.54 -30.54
C ASN A 76 15.11 -8.68 -30.80
N GLY A 77 14.37 -7.57 -30.76
CA GLY A 77 12.93 -7.52 -31.03
C GLY A 77 12.05 -7.72 -29.79
N TYR A 78 10.77 -7.37 -29.92
CA TYR A 78 9.82 -7.33 -28.80
C TYR A 78 9.65 -8.69 -28.09
N LYS A 79 9.61 -9.80 -28.86
CA LYS A 79 9.50 -11.15 -28.29
C LYS A 79 10.64 -11.44 -27.31
N TYR A 80 11.86 -11.04 -27.68
CA TYR A 80 13.04 -11.19 -26.83
C TYR A 80 12.94 -10.32 -25.57
N ASP A 81 12.65 -9.03 -25.75
CA ASP A 81 12.60 -8.06 -24.66
C ASP A 81 11.55 -8.45 -23.60
N SER A 82 10.38 -8.90 -24.05
CA SER A 82 9.30 -9.38 -23.19
C SER A 82 9.68 -10.62 -22.37
N LEU A 83 10.36 -11.59 -22.98
CA LEU A 83 10.80 -12.83 -22.32
C LEU A 83 11.96 -12.57 -21.35
N LEU A 84 12.94 -11.75 -21.74
CA LEU A 84 14.02 -11.33 -20.86
C LEU A 84 13.47 -10.64 -19.61
N LEU A 85 12.56 -9.69 -19.80
CA LEU A 85 11.89 -8.99 -18.71
C LEU A 85 11.16 -9.94 -17.76
N ALA A 86 10.43 -10.92 -18.33
CA ALA A 86 9.71 -11.90 -17.54
C ALA A 86 10.63 -12.76 -16.67
N LYS A 87 11.79 -13.16 -17.20
CA LYS A 87 12.77 -13.92 -16.43
C LYS A 87 13.49 -13.08 -15.38
N ILE A 88 13.81 -11.81 -15.67
CA ILE A 88 14.36 -10.87 -14.67
C ILE A 88 13.40 -10.75 -13.48
N LEU A 89 12.12 -10.52 -13.74
CA LEU A 89 11.10 -10.36 -12.71
C LEU A 89 10.81 -11.64 -11.91
N ALA A 90 11.12 -12.82 -12.46
CA ALA A 90 11.01 -14.10 -11.72
C ALA A 90 11.93 -14.14 -10.48
N TYR A 91 13.02 -13.37 -10.49
CA TYR A 91 13.91 -13.19 -9.33
C TYR A 91 13.43 -12.11 -8.36
N ARG A 92 12.20 -11.59 -8.52
CA ARG A 92 11.66 -10.48 -7.69
C ARG A 92 12.61 -9.27 -7.63
N THR A 93 13.31 -9.00 -8.73
CA THR A 93 14.24 -7.88 -8.86
C THR A 93 13.51 -6.55 -8.80
N LYS A 94 14.17 -5.51 -8.31
CA LYS A 94 13.71 -4.13 -8.47
C LYS A 94 14.17 -3.62 -9.84
N LEU A 95 13.23 -3.32 -10.72
CA LEU A 95 13.49 -3.10 -12.14
C LEU A 95 13.43 -1.61 -12.50
N ILE A 96 14.54 -1.08 -13.00
CA ILE A 96 14.61 0.22 -13.67
C ILE A 96 14.63 -0.04 -15.17
N ILE A 97 13.68 0.52 -15.93
CA ILE A 97 13.77 0.51 -17.40
C ILE A 97 14.32 1.85 -17.89
N TYR A 98 15.43 1.80 -18.60
CA TYR A 98 15.99 2.95 -19.33
C TYR A 98 15.55 2.87 -20.80
N ILE A 99 14.75 3.82 -21.25
CA ILE A 99 14.24 3.86 -22.63
C ILE A 99 15.14 4.74 -23.50
N HIS A 100 15.54 4.19 -24.64
CA HIS A 100 16.26 4.91 -25.67
C HIS A 100 15.32 5.30 -26.83
N GLY A 101 15.32 6.60 -27.17
CA GLY A 101 14.65 7.10 -28.37
C GLY A 101 13.13 7.23 -28.24
N GLU A 102 12.44 7.32 -29.38
CA GLU A 102 10.97 7.38 -29.44
C GLU A 102 10.39 5.96 -29.54
N CYS A 103 10.45 5.21 -28.44
CA CYS A 103 9.79 3.91 -28.35
C CYS A 103 8.60 4.01 -27.39
N LEU A 104 7.41 4.21 -27.94
CA LEU A 104 6.14 4.23 -27.20
C LEU A 104 5.01 3.63 -28.05
N ASP A 105 5.30 2.54 -28.76
CA ASP A 105 4.21 1.74 -29.29
C ASP A 105 3.42 1.08 -28.13
N SER A 106 2.19 0.66 -28.43
CA SER A 106 1.30 0.05 -27.43
C SER A 106 1.88 -1.23 -26.81
N SER A 107 2.82 -1.90 -27.48
CA SER A 107 3.43 -3.14 -27.01
C SER A 107 4.48 -2.86 -25.92
N TYR A 108 5.37 -1.89 -26.11
CA TYR A 108 6.37 -1.51 -25.11
C TYR A 108 5.75 -0.84 -23.89
N LEU A 109 4.63 -0.14 -24.03
CA LEU A 109 3.93 0.44 -22.88
C LEU A 109 3.54 -0.63 -21.84
N ASN A 110 3.21 -1.85 -22.27
CA ASN A 110 2.91 -2.96 -21.36
C ASN A 110 4.16 -3.47 -20.63
N LEU A 111 5.34 -3.38 -21.25
CA LEU A 111 6.60 -3.71 -20.60
C LEU A 111 6.94 -2.66 -19.52
N LEU A 112 6.73 -1.39 -19.83
CA LEU A 112 6.99 -0.28 -18.90
C LEU A 112 6.14 -0.35 -17.63
N LYS A 113 4.90 -0.84 -17.72
CA LYS A 113 4.01 -1.01 -16.54
C LYS A 113 4.57 -1.98 -15.50
N ARG A 114 5.56 -2.79 -15.88
CA ARG A 114 6.20 -3.78 -15.01
C ARG A 114 7.48 -3.24 -14.35
N ALA A 115 7.90 -2.02 -14.67
CA ALA A 115 9.07 -1.38 -14.08
C ALA A 115 8.70 -0.68 -12.77
N ASP A 116 9.61 -0.72 -11.80
CA ASP A 116 9.51 0.05 -10.56
C ASP A 116 9.93 1.52 -10.76
N SER A 117 10.78 1.78 -11.75
CA SER A 117 11.18 3.13 -12.16
C SER A 117 11.52 3.18 -13.65
N ILE A 118 11.30 4.32 -14.28
CA ILE A 118 11.54 4.50 -15.71
C ILE A 118 12.44 5.72 -15.91
N ILE A 119 13.48 5.58 -16.73
CA ILE A 119 14.32 6.69 -17.16
C ILE A 119 14.12 6.88 -18.66
N VAL A 120 13.83 8.09 -19.10
CA VAL A 120 13.66 8.44 -20.52
C VAL A 120 14.63 9.53 -20.93
N ASN A 121 15.13 9.46 -22.16
CA ASN A 121 16.08 10.44 -22.67
C ASN A 121 15.44 11.63 -23.42
N LYS A 122 14.13 11.56 -23.70
CA LYS A 122 13.37 12.57 -24.46
C LYS A 122 12.21 13.14 -23.62
N ASN A 123 12.07 14.47 -23.64
CA ASN A 123 11.02 15.19 -22.91
C ASN A 123 9.59 14.75 -23.32
N VAL A 124 9.38 14.45 -24.60
CA VAL A 124 8.08 13.99 -25.11
C VAL A 124 7.62 12.73 -24.38
N ASN A 125 8.53 11.75 -24.21
CA ASN A 125 8.22 10.52 -23.50
C ASN A 125 7.98 10.77 -22.01
N TYR A 126 8.73 11.69 -21.40
CA TYR A 126 8.55 12.03 -19.98
C TYR A 126 7.14 12.56 -19.71
N HIS A 127 6.71 13.57 -20.46
CA HIS A 127 5.36 14.13 -20.31
C HIS A 127 4.28 13.12 -20.69
N PHE A 128 4.50 12.32 -21.74
CA PHE A 128 3.57 11.27 -22.14
C PHE A 128 3.34 10.26 -21.01
N LEU A 129 4.41 9.70 -20.44
CA LEU A 129 4.30 8.69 -19.37
C LEU A 129 3.67 9.27 -18.11
N LYS A 130 4.06 10.49 -17.70
CA LYS A 130 3.45 11.19 -16.56
C LYS A 130 1.95 11.41 -16.77
N ASN A 131 1.53 11.83 -17.96
CA ASN A 131 0.12 12.05 -18.28
C ASN A 131 -0.70 10.74 -18.35
N HIS A 132 -0.05 9.59 -18.53
CA HIS A 132 -0.68 8.27 -18.52
C HIS A 132 -0.52 7.52 -17.19
N GLY A 133 -0.22 8.24 -16.10
CA GLY A 133 -0.25 7.70 -14.73
C GLY A 133 1.00 6.91 -14.30
N PHE A 134 2.07 6.92 -15.08
CA PHE A 134 3.32 6.29 -14.64
C PHE A 134 3.98 7.12 -13.53
N CYS A 135 4.14 6.50 -12.36
CA CYS A 135 4.91 7.05 -11.25
C CYS A 135 6.41 6.74 -11.41
N SER A 136 7.29 7.50 -10.74
CA SER A 136 8.74 7.25 -10.76
C SER A 136 9.41 7.28 -12.16
N VAL A 137 8.98 8.22 -13.00
CA VAL A 137 9.62 8.52 -14.29
C VAL A 137 10.63 9.65 -14.13
N PHE A 138 11.86 9.45 -14.61
CA PHE A 138 12.96 10.41 -14.59
C PHE A 138 13.37 10.79 -16.00
N LEU A 139 13.80 12.04 -16.18
CA LEU A 139 14.20 12.58 -17.47
C LEU A 139 15.71 12.80 -17.51
N ASP A 140 16.42 11.98 -18.29
CA ASP A 140 17.83 12.18 -18.63
C ASP A 140 17.94 12.89 -19.98
N SER A 141 17.61 14.18 -20.00
CA SER A 141 17.57 15.00 -21.22
C SER A 141 18.85 14.85 -22.05
N ASN A 142 18.73 14.18 -23.20
CA ASN A 142 19.83 13.93 -24.14
C ASN A 142 21.09 13.32 -23.48
N TYR A 143 20.92 12.44 -22.50
CA TYR A 143 22.02 11.78 -21.80
C TYR A 143 22.97 12.73 -21.05
N GLY A 144 22.45 13.88 -20.61
CA GLY A 144 23.19 14.94 -19.92
C GLY A 144 23.26 14.75 -18.39
N HIS A 145 22.37 13.95 -17.82
CA HIS A 145 22.19 13.77 -16.38
C HIS A 145 22.15 12.30 -15.95
N THR A 146 22.64 11.37 -16.79
CA THR A 146 22.57 9.91 -16.59
C THR A 146 22.93 9.47 -15.18
N LYS A 147 24.07 9.93 -14.66
CA LYS A 147 24.54 9.53 -13.32
C LYS A 147 23.53 9.93 -12.24
N LYS A 148 23.02 11.16 -12.31
CA LYS A 148 22.01 11.66 -11.38
C LYS A 148 20.71 10.86 -11.54
N CYS A 149 20.20 10.68 -12.75
CA CYS A 149 18.95 9.94 -12.96
C CYS A 149 19.03 8.48 -12.50
N LEU A 150 20.16 7.80 -12.72
CA LEU A 150 20.39 6.45 -12.20
C LEU A 150 20.43 6.46 -10.67
N MET A 151 21.12 7.41 -10.04
CA MET A 151 21.14 7.56 -8.59
C MET A 151 19.75 7.84 -8.03
N ASP A 152 19.02 8.82 -8.56
CA ASP A 152 17.67 9.19 -8.12
C ASP A 152 16.69 8.00 -8.28
N ALA A 153 16.80 7.22 -9.37
CA ALA A 153 16.00 6.03 -9.57
C ALA A 153 16.35 4.91 -8.59
N ILE A 154 17.64 4.63 -8.39
CA ILE A 154 18.11 3.64 -7.40
C ILE A 154 17.68 4.05 -5.98
N GLU A 155 17.84 5.32 -5.66
CA GLU A 155 17.45 5.89 -4.38
C GLU A 155 15.94 5.75 -4.18
N CYS A 156 15.11 6.06 -5.17
CA CYS A 156 13.66 5.84 -5.11
C CYS A 156 13.31 4.37 -4.79
N LEU A 157 14.02 3.40 -5.37
CA LEU A 157 13.85 1.96 -5.09
C LEU A 157 14.31 1.54 -3.70
N CYS A 158 15.26 2.27 -3.12
CA CYS A 158 15.80 2.02 -1.79
C CYS A 158 15.18 2.91 -0.71
N PHE A 159 14.49 3.99 -1.10
CA PHE A 159 13.99 5.03 -0.20
C PHE A 159 13.04 4.43 0.81
N VAL A 160 12.05 3.66 0.33
CA VAL A 160 11.10 2.98 1.21
C VAL A 160 11.84 2.11 2.23
N GLU A 161 12.75 1.25 1.80
CA GLU A 161 13.46 0.35 2.72
C GLU A 161 14.40 1.09 3.69
N ASN A 162 15.17 2.06 3.20
CA ASN A 162 16.13 2.82 4.00
C ASN A 162 15.42 3.72 5.02
N THR A 163 14.39 4.47 4.58
CA THR A 163 13.60 5.34 5.45
C THR A 163 12.87 4.52 6.51
N LEU A 164 12.26 3.39 6.13
CA LEU A 164 11.62 2.49 7.09
C LEU A 164 12.64 1.87 8.07
N LEU A 165 13.85 1.52 7.62
CA LEU A 165 14.90 1.03 8.49
C LEU A 165 15.34 2.11 9.50
N CYS A 166 15.50 3.36 9.05
CA CYS A 166 15.79 4.49 9.91
C CYS A 166 14.66 4.71 10.94
N MET A 167 13.39 4.68 10.53
CA MET A 167 12.24 4.80 11.42
C MET A 167 12.18 3.64 12.43
N ARG A 168 12.38 2.40 12.01
CA ARG A 168 12.37 1.23 12.91
C ARG A 168 13.44 1.29 14.00
N ASN A 169 14.62 1.81 13.67
CA ASN A 169 15.74 1.92 14.61
C ASN A 169 15.57 3.07 15.61
N ARG A 170 14.59 3.97 15.42
CA ARG A 170 14.27 5.00 16.41
C ARG A 170 13.51 4.37 17.58
N VAL A 171 14.02 4.57 18.79
CA VAL A 171 13.31 4.26 20.04
C VAL A 171 12.51 5.50 20.41
N VAL A 172 11.18 5.41 20.35
CA VAL A 172 10.27 6.48 20.76
C VAL A 172 9.46 5.93 21.93
N GLU A 173 9.70 6.48 23.13
CA GLU A 173 8.90 6.12 24.31
C GLU A 173 7.49 6.70 24.21
N ASN A 174 6.49 5.94 24.67
CA ASN A 174 5.08 6.37 24.75
C ASN A 174 4.43 6.78 23.42
N GLU A 175 4.88 6.21 22.32
CA GLU A 175 4.30 6.45 20.99
C GLU A 175 2.91 5.80 20.85
N ILE A 176 1.94 6.55 20.32
CA ILE A 176 0.59 6.07 19.99
C ILE A 176 0.69 5.13 18.80
N GLN A 177 0.10 3.94 18.91
CA GLN A 177 0.12 2.96 17.82
C GLN A 177 -1.21 3.02 17.07
N VAL A 178 -1.17 3.30 15.77
CA VAL A 178 -2.34 3.44 14.90
C VAL A 178 -2.24 2.46 13.73
N GLY A 179 -3.29 1.70 13.45
CA GLY A 179 -3.30 0.64 12.43
C GLY A 179 -4.33 0.90 11.33
N PHE A 180 -3.95 0.59 10.09
CA PHE A 180 -4.81 0.62 8.91
C PHE A 180 -4.72 -0.69 8.12
N GLY A 181 -5.83 -1.05 7.48
CA GLY A 181 -5.84 -2.03 6.40
C GLY A 181 -5.96 -1.33 5.05
N LEU A 182 -5.06 -1.61 4.11
CA LEU A 182 -4.99 -0.92 2.82
C LEU A 182 -4.99 -1.88 1.63
N TYR A 183 -6.10 -1.89 0.90
CA TYR A 183 -6.27 -2.57 -0.39
C TYR A 183 -6.57 -1.56 -1.48
N ASP A 184 -5.59 -1.27 -2.32
CA ASP A 184 -5.53 -0.07 -3.14
C ASP A 184 -5.47 -0.37 -4.64
N LYS A 185 -6.55 -0.95 -5.18
CA LYS A 185 -6.63 -1.31 -6.61
C LYS A 185 -6.56 -0.11 -7.55
N THR A 186 -7.09 1.04 -7.14
CA THR A 186 -7.27 2.23 -8.00
C THR A 186 -6.37 3.40 -7.60
N GLY A 187 -5.75 3.38 -6.42
CA GLY A 187 -4.98 4.50 -5.87
C GLY A 187 -5.78 5.39 -4.92
N ASP A 188 -7.11 5.26 -4.90
CA ASP A 188 -8.00 6.15 -4.15
C ASP A 188 -7.92 5.91 -2.64
N TYR A 189 -7.81 4.65 -2.21
CA TYR A 189 -7.76 4.30 -0.79
C TYR A 189 -6.47 4.80 -0.12
N THR A 190 -5.34 4.80 -0.84
CA THR A 190 -4.12 5.44 -0.33
C THR A 190 -4.35 6.92 -0.04
N SER A 191 -5.11 7.60 -0.90
CA SER A 191 -5.38 9.03 -0.73
C SER A 191 -6.20 9.29 0.52
N TRP A 192 -7.23 8.47 0.79
CA TRP A 192 -8.04 8.58 2.00
C TRP A 192 -7.26 8.26 3.28
N VAL A 193 -6.43 7.22 3.26
CA VAL A 193 -5.51 6.93 4.39
C VAL A 193 -4.55 8.10 4.60
N GLY A 194 -4.05 8.71 3.52
CA GLY A 194 -3.21 9.91 3.58
C GLY A 194 -3.89 11.09 4.27
N VAL A 195 -5.16 11.37 3.92
CA VAL A 195 -6.00 12.38 4.58
C VAL A 195 -6.18 12.07 6.06
N THR A 196 -6.51 10.82 6.40
CA THR A 196 -6.70 10.40 7.80
C THR A 196 -5.40 10.60 8.60
N ILE A 197 -4.27 10.11 8.10
CA ILE A 197 -2.94 10.27 8.72
C ILE A 197 -2.60 11.75 8.91
N GLN A 198 -2.74 12.56 7.86
CA GLN A 198 -2.41 13.98 7.94
C GLN A 198 -3.30 14.70 8.96
N SER A 199 -4.60 14.44 8.94
CA SER A 199 -5.54 15.04 9.91
C SER A 199 -5.23 14.63 11.36
N ILE A 200 -4.77 13.40 11.61
CA ILE A 200 -4.28 12.99 12.94
C ILE A 200 -3.05 13.82 13.33
N LEU A 201 -2.04 13.87 12.45
CA LEU A 201 -0.76 14.54 12.72
C LEU A 201 -0.89 16.05 12.91
N GLU A 202 -1.85 16.68 12.25
CA GLU A 202 -2.15 18.12 12.41
C GLU A 202 -2.87 18.44 13.74
N HIS A 203 -3.48 17.44 14.40
CA HIS A 203 -4.30 17.62 15.59
C HIS A 203 -3.71 16.99 16.87
N THR A 204 -2.51 16.42 16.82
CA THR A 204 -1.85 15.85 18.00
C THR A 204 -0.43 16.38 18.19
N ASN A 205 -0.01 16.51 19.45
CA ASN A 205 1.39 16.77 19.80
C ASN A 205 2.14 15.48 20.19
N SER A 206 1.42 14.37 20.30
CA SER A 206 1.98 13.08 20.67
C SER A 206 2.61 12.39 19.46
N LYS A 207 3.65 11.60 19.70
CA LYS A 207 4.26 10.79 18.64
C LYS A 207 3.38 9.61 18.29
N VAL A 208 3.30 9.32 16.99
CA VAL A 208 2.44 8.28 16.42
C VAL A 208 3.27 7.36 15.51
N CYS A 209 3.07 6.06 15.67
CA CYS A 209 3.52 5.05 14.70
C CYS A 209 2.32 4.44 13.98
N PHE A 210 2.33 4.59 12.67
CA PHE A 210 1.33 4.06 11.77
C PHE A 210 1.73 2.67 11.26
N HIS A 211 0.84 1.69 11.37
CA HIS A 211 1.01 0.32 10.89
C HIS A 211 0.06 0.07 9.72
N ILE A 212 0.62 -0.08 8.53
CA ILE A 212 -0.14 -0.29 7.29
C ILE A 212 -0.04 -1.74 6.88
N LEU A 213 -1.12 -2.49 7.05
CA LEU A 213 -1.25 -3.85 6.51
C LEU A 213 -1.76 -3.73 5.07
N HIS A 214 -1.06 -4.35 4.13
CA HIS A 214 -1.38 -4.23 2.71
C HIS A 214 -1.05 -5.51 1.94
N ASP A 215 -1.56 -5.63 0.72
CA ASP A 215 -1.21 -6.71 -0.21
C ASP A 215 -0.40 -6.17 -1.41
N SER A 216 -0.36 -6.91 -2.52
CA SER A 216 0.36 -6.50 -3.73
C SER A 216 -0.21 -5.27 -4.44
N THR A 217 -1.41 -4.80 -4.08
CA THR A 217 -2.05 -3.63 -4.72
C THR A 217 -1.41 -2.30 -4.31
N LEU A 218 -0.78 -2.22 -3.13
CA LEU A 218 -0.12 -1.00 -2.67
C LEU A 218 1.23 -0.78 -3.36
N SER A 219 1.26 0.13 -4.33
CA SER A 219 2.47 0.48 -5.08
C SER A 219 3.53 1.19 -4.23
N ASN A 220 4.81 1.06 -4.61
CA ASN A 220 5.91 1.80 -3.97
C ASN A 220 5.74 3.32 -4.09
N ALA A 221 5.20 3.81 -5.20
CA ALA A 221 4.91 5.24 -5.37
C ALA A 221 3.91 5.75 -4.31
N ASN A 222 2.89 4.95 -3.98
CA ASN A 222 1.92 5.30 -2.95
C ASN A 222 2.50 5.15 -1.53
N LYS A 223 3.37 4.17 -1.28
CA LYS A 223 4.14 4.09 -0.02
C LYS A 223 5.00 5.33 0.20
N ILE A 224 5.69 5.82 -0.84
CA ILE A 224 6.51 7.03 -0.76
C ILE A 224 5.67 8.23 -0.33
N LYS A 225 4.49 8.45 -0.94
CA LYS A 225 3.59 9.55 -0.55
C LYS A 225 3.19 9.49 0.93
N LEU A 226 2.85 8.30 1.44
CA LEU A 226 2.50 8.13 2.86
C LEU A 226 3.70 8.39 3.77
N ILE A 227 4.89 7.92 3.39
CA ILE A 227 6.14 8.17 4.12
C ILE A 227 6.44 9.68 4.16
N GLU A 228 6.31 10.38 3.04
CA GLU A 228 6.54 11.83 2.96
C GLU A 228 5.57 12.64 3.84
N ILE A 229 4.32 12.19 4.02
CA ILE A 229 3.38 12.82 4.96
C ILE A 229 3.90 12.65 6.39
N VAL A 230 4.19 11.42 6.80
CA VAL A 230 4.58 11.08 8.17
C VAL A 230 5.94 11.67 8.55
N GLU A 231 6.90 11.68 7.63
CA GLU A 231 8.25 12.20 7.87
C GLU A 231 8.26 13.70 8.18
N LYS A 232 7.33 14.49 7.62
CA LYS A 232 7.22 15.94 7.91
C LYS A 232 6.96 16.25 9.38
N PHE A 233 6.34 15.32 10.10
CA PHE A 233 6.01 15.46 11.52
C PHE A 233 7.02 14.73 12.43
N ASP A 234 8.05 14.12 11.83
CA ASP A 234 9.04 13.30 12.53
C ASP A 234 8.42 12.10 13.27
N ASP A 235 7.38 11.53 12.66
CA ASP A 235 6.65 10.35 13.15
C ASP A 235 7.07 9.09 12.39
N ARG A 236 6.45 7.94 12.70
CA ARG A 236 6.85 6.65 12.12
C ARG A 236 5.73 5.98 11.35
N ILE A 237 6.11 5.26 10.31
CA ILE A 237 5.21 4.39 9.54
C ILE A 237 5.89 3.06 9.27
N GLN A 238 5.13 1.98 9.30
CA GLN A 238 5.58 0.62 9.03
C GLN A 238 4.61 -0.08 8.11
N PHE A 239 5.14 -0.78 7.11
CA PHE A 239 4.35 -1.54 6.14
C PHE A 239 4.51 -3.04 6.37
N TYR A 240 3.39 -3.76 6.34
CA TYR A 240 3.29 -5.20 6.54
C TYR A 240 2.60 -5.80 5.31
N SER A 241 3.41 -6.39 4.43
CA SER A 241 2.91 -7.04 3.22
C SER A 241 2.34 -8.42 3.57
N LEU A 242 1.09 -8.65 3.18
CA LEU A 242 0.44 -9.94 3.22
C LEU A 242 0.45 -10.54 1.82
N SER A 243 0.65 -11.86 1.74
CA SER A 243 0.68 -12.57 0.45
C SER A 243 -0.73 -12.71 -0.12
N ASP A 244 -0.87 -12.53 -1.43
CA ASP A 244 -2.15 -12.69 -2.14
C ASP A 244 -2.76 -14.09 -1.93
N ASP A 245 -1.94 -15.14 -1.83
CA ASP A 245 -2.40 -16.52 -1.56
C ASP A 245 -3.17 -16.63 -0.24
N LEU A 246 -2.70 -15.91 0.79
CA LEU A 246 -3.31 -15.89 2.11
C LEU A 246 -4.69 -15.22 2.03
N PHE A 247 -4.79 -14.17 1.22
CA PHE A 247 -6.04 -13.47 0.97
C PHE A 247 -7.03 -14.34 0.17
N GLU A 248 -6.58 -15.04 -0.87
CA GLU A 248 -7.43 -15.95 -1.65
C GLU A 248 -7.96 -17.11 -0.80
N GLU A 249 -7.09 -17.72 0.02
CA GLU A 249 -7.48 -18.78 0.96
C GLU A 249 -8.55 -18.29 1.94
N TYR A 250 -8.39 -17.09 2.51
CA TYR A 250 -9.35 -16.54 3.46
C TYR A 250 -10.65 -16.07 2.80
N ASN A 251 -10.60 -15.44 1.62
CA ASN A 251 -11.81 -15.11 0.87
C ASN A 251 -12.64 -16.35 0.54
N ALA A 252 -12.00 -17.44 0.12
CA ALA A 252 -12.68 -18.69 -0.17
C ALA A 252 -13.39 -19.27 1.06
N GLN A 253 -12.85 -18.99 2.26
CA GLN A 253 -13.44 -19.42 3.54
C GLN A 253 -14.48 -18.44 4.10
N MET A 254 -14.48 -17.16 3.67
CA MET A 254 -15.22 -16.07 4.30
C MET A 254 -16.30 -15.39 3.44
N GLY A 255 -16.47 -15.74 2.16
CA GLY A 255 -17.57 -15.19 1.33
C GLY A 255 -17.39 -13.71 0.96
N ASN A 256 -18.42 -12.86 1.16
CA ASN A 256 -18.48 -11.42 0.77
C ASN A 256 -17.58 -10.48 1.62
N TYR A 257 -16.44 -10.97 2.09
CA TYR A 257 -15.57 -10.25 2.99
C TYR A 257 -14.74 -9.18 2.25
N THR A 258 -14.60 -8.00 2.82
CA THR A 258 -13.69 -6.97 2.27
C THR A 258 -12.27 -7.21 2.74
N VAL A 259 -11.29 -6.77 1.96
CA VAL A 259 -9.86 -6.94 2.32
C VAL A 259 -9.51 -6.17 3.59
N GLY A 260 -10.10 -4.99 3.77
CA GLY A 260 -9.91 -4.16 4.97
C GLY A 260 -10.33 -4.87 6.25
N ALA A 261 -11.45 -5.62 6.20
CA ALA A 261 -11.93 -6.44 7.30
C ALA A 261 -10.91 -7.52 7.71
N MET A 262 -10.23 -8.13 6.73
CA MET A 262 -9.21 -9.16 6.99
C MET A 262 -8.00 -8.59 7.71
N PHE A 263 -7.52 -7.44 7.26
CA PHE A 263 -6.38 -6.79 7.88
C PHE A 263 -6.65 -6.46 9.35
N ARG A 264 -7.87 -5.99 9.67
CA ARG A 264 -8.32 -5.70 11.04
C ARG A 264 -8.21 -6.90 11.97
N VAL A 265 -8.74 -8.06 11.56
CA VAL A 265 -8.74 -9.26 12.42
C VAL A 265 -7.36 -9.93 12.54
N MET A 266 -6.44 -9.62 11.64
CA MET A 266 -5.06 -10.13 11.66
C MET A 266 -4.09 -9.31 12.54
N LEU A 267 -4.45 -8.09 12.95
CA LEU A 267 -3.57 -7.21 13.74
C LEU A 267 -2.97 -7.88 14.98
N PRO A 268 -3.74 -8.61 15.83
CA PRO A 268 -3.17 -9.19 17.06
C PRO A 268 -2.07 -10.21 16.79
N LYS A 269 -2.11 -10.87 15.63
CA LYS A 269 -1.14 -11.88 15.18
C LYS A 269 0.07 -11.25 14.51
N ILE A 270 -0.13 -10.25 13.66
CA ILE A 270 0.95 -9.57 12.92
C ILE A 270 1.76 -8.68 13.86
N LEU A 271 1.09 -8.00 14.79
CA LEU A 271 1.70 -7.07 15.76
C LEU A 271 1.89 -7.75 17.11
N GLY A 272 2.61 -8.87 17.11
CA GLY A 272 2.80 -9.73 18.30
C GLY A 272 3.47 -9.02 19.48
N ASP A 273 4.30 -8.03 19.20
CA ASP A 273 5.06 -7.27 20.22
C ASP A 273 4.29 -6.08 20.81
N LEU A 274 3.14 -5.72 20.23
CA LEU A 274 2.32 -4.61 20.71
C LEU A 274 1.21 -5.11 21.65
N ASN A 275 0.98 -4.37 22.73
CA ASN A 275 -0.10 -4.66 23.68
C ASN A 275 -1.42 -3.98 23.33
N ARG A 276 -1.38 -2.82 22.67
CA ARG A 276 -2.58 -2.06 22.30
C ARG A 276 -2.36 -1.27 21.01
N ILE A 277 -3.43 -1.03 20.26
CA ILE A 277 -3.42 -0.29 18.99
C ILE A 277 -4.78 0.35 18.71
N ILE A 278 -4.81 1.54 18.12
CA ILE A 278 -6.04 2.13 17.57
C ILE A 278 -6.12 1.73 16.09
N TYR A 279 -7.05 0.85 15.74
CA TYR A 279 -7.37 0.56 14.35
C TYR A 279 -8.37 1.57 13.79
N LEU A 280 -8.15 2.00 12.56
CA LEU A 280 -8.94 2.98 11.84
C LEU A 280 -9.29 2.50 10.43
N ASP A 281 -10.51 2.78 9.99
CA ASP A 281 -10.88 2.72 8.56
C ASP A 281 -10.21 3.86 7.78
N ALA A 282 -10.13 3.69 6.46
CA ALA A 282 -9.37 4.58 5.57
C ALA A 282 -10.04 5.95 5.36
N ASP A 283 -11.35 6.04 5.56
CA ASP A 283 -12.23 7.14 5.17
C ASP A 283 -12.69 7.97 6.38
N LEU A 284 -11.71 8.37 7.20
CA LEU A 284 -11.90 9.19 8.39
C LEU A 284 -11.27 10.58 8.24
N LEU A 285 -11.83 11.56 8.95
CA LEU A 285 -11.23 12.88 9.13
C LEU A 285 -11.16 13.19 10.63
N PHE A 286 -9.94 13.32 11.16
CA PHE A 286 -9.72 13.68 12.55
C PHE A 286 -9.72 15.20 12.71
N ASN A 287 -10.64 15.71 13.52
CA ASN A 287 -10.64 17.08 14.02
C ASN A 287 -10.59 17.06 15.57
N ARG A 288 -9.84 16.10 16.12
CA ARG A 288 -9.71 15.79 17.54
C ARG A 288 -8.35 15.16 17.81
N ASP A 289 -7.75 15.44 18.97
CA ASP A 289 -6.47 14.86 19.37
C ASP A 289 -6.60 13.38 19.70
N ILE A 290 -5.92 12.52 18.93
CA ILE A 290 -5.94 11.06 19.09
C ILE A 290 -5.38 10.59 20.45
N GLN A 291 -4.57 11.41 21.12
CA GLN A 291 -4.09 11.13 22.48
C GLN A 291 -5.26 10.89 23.45
N GLU A 292 -6.35 11.65 23.32
CA GLU A 292 -7.54 11.48 24.17
C GLU A 292 -8.16 10.07 24.04
N LEU A 293 -8.06 9.44 22.86
CA LEU A 293 -8.52 8.06 22.64
C LEU A 293 -7.52 7.05 23.22
N TRP A 294 -6.23 7.31 23.05
CA TRP A 294 -5.15 6.45 23.56
C TRP A 294 -5.07 6.39 25.09
N ASP A 295 -5.54 7.44 25.78
CA ASP A 295 -5.57 7.54 27.23
C ASP A 295 -6.77 6.83 27.88
N ILE A 296 -7.72 6.33 27.09
CA ILE A 296 -8.84 5.54 27.62
C ILE A 296 -8.30 4.23 28.22
N ASP A 297 -8.65 3.94 29.47
CA ASP A 297 -8.27 2.67 30.10
C ASP A 297 -9.10 1.52 29.53
N ILE A 298 -8.43 0.60 28.84
CA ILE A 298 -9.01 -0.61 28.26
C ILE A 298 -8.43 -1.90 28.87
N ASN A 299 -7.79 -1.82 30.04
CA ASN A 299 -7.07 -2.95 30.64
C ASN A 299 -7.98 -4.16 30.92
N ASP A 300 -9.26 -3.92 31.23
CA ASP A 300 -10.26 -4.96 31.51
C ASP A 300 -11.03 -5.42 30.26
N TYR A 301 -10.76 -4.82 29.10
CA TYR A 301 -11.52 -5.05 27.86
C TYR A 301 -10.61 -5.59 26.75
N CYS A 302 -11.21 -6.27 25.76
CA CYS A 302 -10.53 -6.59 24.51
C CYS A 302 -10.56 -5.40 23.54
N LEU A 303 -11.64 -4.62 23.57
CA LEU A 303 -11.88 -3.51 22.66
C LEU A 303 -12.48 -2.32 23.41
N ALA A 304 -12.19 -1.12 22.94
CA ALA A 304 -13.08 0.02 23.07
C ALA A 304 -13.58 0.44 21.68
N ALA A 305 -14.88 0.67 21.54
CA ALA A 305 -15.53 0.90 20.26
C ALA A 305 -16.71 1.88 20.37
N VAL A 306 -17.05 2.51 19.25
CA VAL A 306 -18.12 3.51 19.20
C VAL A 306 -19.45 2.84 18.84
N PRO A 307 -20.55 3.07 19.58
CA PRO A 307 -21.87 2.58 19.20
C PRO A 307 -22.23 2.95 17.75
N ASP A 308 -22.75 2.01 16.97
CA ASP A 308 -23.17 2.31 15.60
C ASP A 308 -24.38 3.28 15.65
N LEU A 309 -24.22 4.46 15.07
CA LEU A 309 -25.21 5.53 15.20
C LEU A 309 -26.54 5.20 14.54
N ASN A 310 -26.52 4.45 13.44
CA ASN A 310 -27.76 4.05 12.76
C ASN A 310 -28.50 3.00 13.59
N VAL A 311 -27.79 1.99 14.08
CA VAL A 311 -28.39 0.95 14.92
C VAL A 311 -28.89 1.53 16.25
N LYS A 312 -28.12 2.43 16.88
CA LYS A 312 -28.49 3.17 18.10
C LYS A 312 -29.76 4.01 17.89
N LYS A 313 -29.90 4.70 16.75
CA LYS A 313 -31.10 5.48 16.36
C LYS A 313 -32.33 4.60 16.08
N GLY A 314 -32.16 3.29 15.96
CA GLY A 314 -33.25 2.32 15.86
C GLY A 314 -33.37 1.63 14.50
N TYR A 315 -32.43 1.84 13.58
CA TYR A 315 -32.36 1.08 12.33
C TYR A 315 -31.81 -0.33 12.63
N ILE A 316 -32.69 -1.29 12.90
CA ILE A 316 -32.32 -2.68 13.18
C ILE A 316 -32.22 -3.44 11.86
N TRP A 317 -31.01 -3.58 11.34
CA TRP A 317 -30.74 -4.26 10.08
C TRP A 317 -29.65 -5.32 10.17
N THR A 318 -28.73 -5.22 11.13
CA THR A 318 -27.61 -6.16 11.28
C THR A 318 -28.04 -7.49 11.88
N TYR A 319 -27.39 -8.58 11.50
CA TYR A 319 -27.75 -9.93 11.89
C TYR A 319 -27.82 -10.12 13.42
N PRO A 320 -26.81 -9.68 14.21
CA PRO A 320 -26.84 -9.84 15.67
C PRO A 320 -27.97 -9.07 16.35
N THR A 321 -28.38 -7.93 15.78
CA THR A 321 -29.43 -7.08 16.38
C THR A 321 -30.83 -7.53 15.96
N ARG A 322 -31.03 -7.97 14.71
CA ARG A 322 -32.26 -8.64 14.25
C ARG A 322 -32.53 -9.91 15.06
N GLY A 323 -31.49 -10.71 15.31
CA GLY A 323 -31.53 -11.92 16.13
C GLY A 323 -31.61 -11.68 17.65
N LYS A 324 -31.53 -10.41 18.11
CA LYS A 324 -31.48 -10.02 19.53
C LYS A 324 -30.35 -10.68 20.32
N VAL A 325 -29.27 -11.07 19.64
CA VAL A 325 -28.03 -11.56 20.25
C VAL A 325 -27.32 -10.40 20.94
N ILE A 326 -27.39 -9.21 20.33
CA ILE A 326 -26.83 -7.96 20.86
C ILE A 326 -27.94 -6.91 20.97
N GLU A 327 -27.96 -6.20 22.09
CA GLU A 327 -28.86 -5.06 22.28
C GLU A 327 -28.43 -3.90 21.38
N LYS A 328 -29.37 -3.24 20.72
CA LYS A 328 -29.09 -2.18 19.72
C LYS A 328 -28.17 -1.05 20.21
N PHE A 329 -28.18 -0.74 21.50
CA PHE A 329 -27.35 0.33 22.08
C PHE A 329 -25.93 -0.15 22.45
N LYS A 330 -25.69 -1.47 22.40
CA LYS A 330 -24.39 -2.09 22.59
C LYS A 330 -23.69 -2.47 21.29
N TYR A 331 -24.44 -2.53 20.20
CA TYR A 331 -23.87 -2.81 18.90
C TYR A 331 -23.00 -1.64 18.43
N PHE A 332 -21.73 -1.92 18.11
CA PHE A 332 -20.73 -0.92 17.77
C PHE A 332 -20.33 -0.97 16.29
N ASN A 333 -19.91 0.20 15.78
CA ASN A 333 -19.27 0.31 14.47
C ASN A 333 -17.78 -0.04 14.59
N SER A 334 -17.23 -0.73 13.60
CA SER A 334 -15.86 -1.23 13.63
C SER A 334 -14.83 -0.40 12.86
N GLY A 335 -15.20 0.80 12.40
CA GLY A 335 -14.29 1.71 11.71
C GLY A 335 -13.36 2.50 12.63
N VAL A 336 -13.63 2.54 13.94
CA VAL A 336 -12.72 3.06 14.96
C VAL A 336 -12.71 2.11 16.14
N LEU A 337 -11.60 1.40 16.34
CA LEU A 337 -11.44 0.40 17.38
C LEU A 337 -10.15 0.66 18.16
N TYR A 338 -10.25 0.83 19.47
CA TYR A 338 -9.07 0.78 20.33
C TYR A 338 -8.92 -0.63 20.90
N MET A 339 -7.93 -1.37 20.40
CA MET A 339 -7.78 -2.79 20.62
C MET A 339 -6.73 -3.08 21.69
N ASN A 340 -7.10 -3.87 22.71
CA ASN A 340 -6.17 -4.48 23.64
C ASN A 340 -5.69 -5.82 23.07
N LEU A 341 -4.60 -5.77 22.30
CA LEU A 341 -4.04 -6.93 21.61
C LEU A 341 -3.60 -8.03 22.58
N GLU A 342 -3.14 -7.67 23.78
CA GLU A 342 -2.78 -8.65 24.80
C GLU A 342 -4.01 -9.44 25.27
N ASN A 343 -5.10 -8.76 25.62
CA ASN A 343 -6.34 -9.42 26.05
C ASN A 343 -6.99 -10.22 24.92
N ILE A 344 -6.97 -9.70 23.70
CA ILE A 344 -7.44 -10.42 22.51
C ILE A 344 -6.68 -11.74 22.37
N ARG A 345 -5.34 -11.73 22.42
CA ARG A 345 -4.53 -12.96 22.33
C ARG A 345 -4.81 -13.93 23.46
N LYS A 346 -5.09 -13.46 24.69
CA LYS A 346 -5.49 -14.32 25.83
C LYS A 346 -6.84 -15.00 25.61
N LYS A 347 -7.78 -14.36 24.90
CA LYS A 347 -9.10 -14.91 24.58
C LYS A 347 -9.08 -15.90 23.41
N GLY A 348 -8.08 -15.80 22.54
CA GLY A 348 -7.86 -16.74 21.44
C GLY A 348 -7.37 -16.05 20.18
N ASP A 349 -7.23 -16.82 19.09
CA ASP A 349 -6.89 -16.26 17.79
C ASP A 349 -8.14 -15.59 17.18
N LEU A 350 -8.12 -14.26 17.07
CA LEU A 350 -9.27 -13.47 16.58
C LEU A 350 -9.68 -13.87 15.16
N HIS A 351 -8.70 -14.10 14.30
CA HIS A 351 -8.94 -14.50 12.93
C HIS A 351 -9.70 -15.84 12.86
N THR A 352 -9.22 -16.87 13.58
CA THR A 352 -9.89 -18.17 13.66
C THR A 352 -11.31 -18.04 14.20
N GLN A 353 -11.51 -17.32 15.31
CA GLN A 353 -12.84 -17.09 15.90
C GLN A 353 -13.79 -16.38 14.93
N THR A 354 -13.27 -15.43 14.13
CA THR A 354 -14.05 -14.74 13.09
C THR A 354 -14.47 -15.71 11.99
N ILE A 355 -13.57 -16.58 11.52
CA ILE A 355 -13.92 -17.63 10.53
C ILE A 355 -15.01 -18.55 11.07
N GLU A 356 -14.86 -19.02 12.31
CA GLU A 356 -15.82 -19.91 12.95
C GLU A 356 -17.20 -19.26 13.06
N TYR A 357 -17.26 -18.00 13.52
CA TYR A 357 -18.49 -17.21 13.55
C TYR A 357 -19.14 -17.12 12.16
N LEU A 358 -18.39 -16.79 11.11
CA LEU A 358 -18.93 -16.63 9.77
C LEU A 358 -19.43 -17.94 9.15
N LYS A 359 -18.81 -19.08 9.49
CA LYS A 359 -19.29 -20.41 9.09
C LYS A 359 -20.63 -20.74 9.75
N GLU A 360 -20.82 -20.34 11.00
CA GLU A 360 -22.07 -20.54 11.75
C GLU A 360 -23.16 -19.54 11.37
N HIS A 361 -22.76 -18.34 10.92
CA HIS A 361 -23.65 -17.22 10.60
C HIS A 361 -23.41 -16.67 9.19
N PRO A 362 -23.66 -17.46 8.13
CA PRO A 362 -23.44 -17.05 6.74
C PRO A 362 -24.36 -15.90 6.28
N GLU A 363 -25.40 -15.58 7.05
CA GLU A 363 -26.32 -14.45 6.80
C GLU A 363 -25.89 -13.13 7.46
N SER A 364 -24.66 -13.07 7.98
CA SER A 364 -24.12 -11.82 8.56
C SER A 364 -24.14 -10.68 7.54
N ASP A 365 -24.61 -9.50 7.95
CA ASP A 365 -24.77 -8.36 7.05
C ASP A 365 -23.47 -7.55 6.93
N LEU A 366 -22.74 -7.46 8.05
CA LEU A 366 -21.41 -6.84 8.13
C LEU A 366 -20.47 -7.86 8.76
N PRO A 367 -19.85 -8.74 7.96
CA PRO A 367 -19.22 -9.98 8.45
C PRO A 367 -18.30 -9.81 9.66
N ASP A 368 -17.30 -8.93 9.56
CA ASP A 368 -16.33 -8.68 10.62
C ASP A 368 -16.89 -7.86 11.77
N GLN A 369 -17.70 -6.83 11.47
CA GLN A 369 -18.34 -6.04 12.51
C GLN A 369 -19.28 -6.89 13.36
N ASP A 370 -20.09 -7.74 12.73
CA ASP A 370 -21.02 -8.66 13.37
C ASP A 370 -20.25 -9.70 14.20
N ALA A 371 -19.17 -10.27 13.65
CA ALA A 371 -18.30 -11.19 14.37
C ALA A 371 -17.71 -10.54 15.63
N LEU A 372 -17.10 -9.36 15.50
CA LEU A 372 -16.49 -8.64 16.63
C LEU A 372 -17.53 -8.29 17.71
N ASN A 373 -18.73 -7.85 17.29
CA ASN A 373 -19.83 -7.55 18.21
C ASN A 373 -20.30 -8.78 18.98
N VAL A 374 -20.27 -9.99 18.38
CA VAL A 374 -20.67 -11.22 19.06
C VAL A 374 -19.54 -11.80 19.91
N ILE A 375 -18.32 -11.88 19.38
CA ILE A 375 -17.14 -12.45 20.05
C ILE A 375 -16.80 -11.65 21.31
N TYR A 376 -16.83 -10.31 21.24
CA TYR A 376 -16.43 -9.43 22.34
C TYR A 376 -17.58 -8.68 23.01
N LYS A 377 -18.81 -9.21 22.92
CA LYS A 377 -20.02 -8.57 23.44
C LYS A 377 -19.93 -8.13 24.91
N ASP A 378 -19.23 -8.92 25.74
CA ASP A 378 -19.06 -8.69 27.18
C ASP A 378 -17.67 -8.13 27.52
N ASP A 379 -16.78 -8.02 26.52
CA ASP A 379 -15.39 -7.58 26.64
C ASP A 379 -15.12 -6.30 25.82
N THR A 380 -16.15 -5.48 25.59
CA THR A 380 -16.06 -4.21 24.87
C THR A 380 -16.49 -3.02 25.73
N LEU A 381 -15.64 -2.00 25.80
CA LEU A 381 -15.95 -0.69 26.36
C LEU A 381 -16.58 0.20 25.28
N LEU A 382 -17.79 0.69 25.51
CA LEU A 382 -18.41 1.65 24.59
C LEU A 382 -17.94 3.07 24.90
N ILE A 383 -17.45 3.77 23.88
CA ILE A 383 -16.90 5.13 24.00
C ILE A 383 -17.78 6.17 23.30
N ASP A 384 -17.40 7.44 23.48
CA ASP A 384 -18.12 8.61 22.96
C ASP A 384 -18.36 8.54 21.44
N GLU A 385 -19.57 8.90 20.98
CA GLU A 385 -19.95 8.90 19.56
C GLU A 385 -19.17 9.88 18.69
N ASN A 386 -18.58 10.90 19.28
CA ASN A 386 -17.73 11.87 18.58
C ASN A 386 -16.41 11.25 18.09
N TRP A 387 -16.07 10.02 18.49
CA TRP A 387 -14.92 9.29 17.94
C TRP A 387 -15.22 8.59 16.60
N ASN A 388 -16.48 8.48 16.19
CA ASN A 388 -16.87 7.85 14.93
C ASN A 388 -18.24 8.40 14.49
N TYR A 389 -18.24 9.66 14.05
CA TYR A 389 -19.47 10.37 13.72
C TYR A 389 -19.72 10.37 12.22
N PHE A 390 -20.85 9.82 11.78
CA PHE A 390 -21.11 9.66 10.35
C PHE A 390 -21.29 11.00 9.64
N ALA A 391 -20.52 11.25 8.58
CA ALA A 391 -20.58 12.46 7.77
C ALA A 391 -22.00 12.73 7.23
N GLU A 392 -22.76 11.66 6.94
CA GLU A 392 -24.17 11.78 6.56
C GLU A 392 -25.03 12.45 7.64
N SER A 393 -24.77 12.17 8.92
CA SER A 393 -25.51 12.80 10.03
C SER A 393 -25.21 14.30 10.14
N ILE A 394 -23.99 14.73 9.80
CA ILE A 394 -23.60 16.15 9.73
C ILE A 394 -24.36 16.86 8.62
N ARG A 395 -24.42 16.23 7.43
CA ARG A 395 -25.15 16.75 6.27
C ARG A 395 -26.64 16.91 6.55
N HIS A 396 -27.27 15.89 7.15
CA HIS A 396 -28.68 15.96 7.54
C HIS A 396 -28.98 17.04 8.58
N ALA A 397 -27.99 17.37 9.43
CA ALA A 397 -28.12 18.40 10.45
C ALA A 397 -27.78 19.83 9.95
N ASP A 398 -27.34 20.00 8.69
CA ASP A 398 -26.78 21.26 8.15
C ASP A 398 -25.70 21.86 9.07
N GLU A 399 -24.88 20.99 9.67
CA GLU A 399 -23.72 21.40 10.48
C GLU A 399 -22.59 21.86 9.54
N ARG A 400 -22.30 23.16 9.53
CA ARG A 400 -21.29 23.75 8.64
C ARG A 400 -19.90 23.88 9.25
N GLU A 401 -19.85 24.15 10.55
CA GLU A 401 -18.61 24.34 11.30
C GLU A 401 -18.05 22.98 11.76
N LEU A 402 -16.72 22.87 11.72
CA LEU A 402 -16.02 21.75 12.32
C LEU A 402 -16.15 21.77 13.86
N LYS A 403 -16.46 20.60 14.41
CA LYS A 403 -16.57 20.33 15.85
C LYS A 403 -15.50 19.33 16.24
N ASN A 404 -15.17 19.28 17.53
CA ASN A 404 -14.18 18.34 18.07
C ASN A 404 -14.65 16.88 17.96
N LYS A 405 -14.52 16.30 16.77
CA LYS A 405 -15.09 15.02 16.34
C LYS A 405 -14.14 14.33 15.35
N VAL A 406 -14.33 13.02 15.19
CA VAL A 406 -13.81 12.24 14.08
C VAL A 406 -14.98 11.94 13.15
N TYR A 407 -14.85 12.36 11.90
CA TYR A 407 -15.89 12.21 10.89
C TYR A 407 -15.63 10.98 10.04
N HIS A 408 -16.66 10.16 9.85
CA HIS A 408 -16.56 8.91 9.08
C HIS A 408 -17.42 9.01 7.82
N TYR A 409 -16.78 8.89 6.66
CA TYR A 409 -17.39 8.97 5.34
C TYR A 409 -18.02 7.64 4.89
N VAL A 410 -18.78 7.01 5.79
CA VAL A 410 -19.43 5.70 5.59
C VAL A 410 -20.24 5.65 4.30
N GLY A 411 -20.03 4.60 3.49
CA GLY A 411 -20.88 4.28 2.35
C GLY A 411 -20.13 3.62 1.19
N THR A 412 -20.84 3.33 0.11
CA THR A 412 -20.25 2.79 -1.13
C THR A 412 -19.59 3.86 -2.01
N LEU A 413 -19.88 5.15 -1.74
CA LEU A 413 -19.28 6.30 -2.38
C LEU A 413 -18.87 7.31 -1.31
N CYS A 414 -17.56 7.56 -1.19
CA CYS A 414 -17.06 8.72 -0.49
C CYS A 414 -17.54 9.97 -1.23
N THR A 415 -18.60 10.59 -0.71
CA THR A 415 -19.17 11.80 -1.30
C THR A 415 -18.47 12.98 -0.66
N VAL A 416 -17.82 13.84 -1.44
CA VAL A 416 -16.98 14.94 -0.91
C VAL A 416 -17.46 16.33 -1.38
N ASN A 417 -18.74 16.48 -1.73
CA ASN A 417 -19.19 17.65 -2.48
C ASN A 417 -20.46 18.32 -1.93
N SER A 418 -20.49 18.61 -0.61
CA SER A 418 -21.65 19.22 0.07
C SER A 418 -21.41 20.60 0.71
N GLN A 419 -20.32 21.31 0.38
CA GLN A 419 -19.98 22.67 0.89
C GLN A 419 -19.79 22.76 2.42
N THR A 420 -19.55 21.65 3.12
CA THR A 420 -19.20 21.67 4.56
C THR A 420 -17.69 21.89 4.74
N GLU A 421 -17.25 22.51 5.85
CA GLU A 421 -15.81 22.65 6.16
C GLU A 421 -15.08 21.30 6.18
N MET A 422 -15.77 20.26 6.65
CA MET A 422 -15.33 18.87 6.62
C MET A 422 -14.97 18.40 5.20
N ASP A 423 -15.83 18.65 4.20
CA ASP A 423 -15.55 18.27 2.81
C ASP A 423 -14.37 19.06 2.23
N TYR A 424 -14.20 20.34 2.59
CA TYR A 424 -13.06 21.14 2.13
C TYR A 424 -11.72 20.64 2.64
N LEU A 425 -11.68 20.04 3.84
CA LEU A 425 -10.46 19.45 4.39
C LEU A 425 -10.19 18.03 3.86
N PHE A 426 -11.20 17.33 3.38
CA PHE A 426 -11.07 15.95 2.91
C PHE A 426 -10.60 15.83 1.45
N ILE A 427 -10.82 16.86 0.63
CA ILE A 427 -10.29 16.99 -0.76
C ILE A 427 -8.85 17.49 -0.70
#